data_AF-A0A946S2M0-F1
#
_entry.id   AF-A0A946S2M0-F1
#
_cell.length_a   1.000
_cell.length_b   1.000
_cell.length_c   1.000
_cell.angle_alpha   90.00
_cell.angle_beta   90.00
_cell.angle_gamma   90.00
#
_symmetry.space_group_name_H-M   'P 1'
#
loop_
_entity.id
_entity.type
_entity.pdbx_description
1 polymer ?
#
loop_
_entity_poly.entity_id
_entity_poly.type
_entity_poly.pdbx_seq_one_letter_code
_entity_poly.pdbx_strand_id
1 'polypeptide(L)' 'MRKESKIDMLQFEKMFSQKGHTLIAGVDEVGRGCLAGPVVAAAVVFPAGFDAIEINDSKQLTPFKRDE' A
#
# COMPACT_ATOMS: atom_id res chain seq x y z
N MET A 1 25.38 -12.12 -14.15
CA MET A 1 24.14 -11.34 -13.97
C MET A 1 23.29 -12.02 -12.90
N ARG A 2 23.18 -11.44 -11.70
CA ARG A 2 22.23 -11.95 -10.68
C ARG A 2 20.83 -11.71 -11.23
N LYS A 3 20.05 -12.78 -11.42
CA LYS A 3 18.59 -12.67 -11.59
C LYS A 3 18.07 -12.12 -10.27
N GLU A 4 17.84 -10.81 -10.19
CA GLU A 4 17.02 -10.26 -9.12
C GLU A 4 15.62 -10.84 -9.29
N SER A 5 15.25 -11.77 -8.41
CA SER A 5 13.89 -12.26 -8.30
C SER A 5 13.01 -11.06 -7.93
N LYS A 6 12.26 -10.52 -8.90
CA LYS A 6 11.23 -9.50 -8.64
C LYS A 6 10.33 -10.01 -7.53
N ILE A 7 10.33 -9.32 -6.39
CA ILE A 7 9.46 -9.65 -5.27
C ILE A 7 8.03 -9.33 -5.71
N ASP A 8 7.13 -10.31 -5.60
CA ASP A 8 5.70 -10.11 -5.83
C ASP A 8 5.09 -9.43 -4.60
N MET A 9 4.91 -8.11 -4.67
CA MET A 9 4.37 -7.31 -3.57
C MET A 9 2.94 -7.70 -3.18
N LEU A 10 2.17 -8.28 -4.11
CA LEU A 10 0.76 -8.64 -3.91
C LEU A 10 0.57 -10.12 -3.54
N GLN A 11 1.65 -10.82 -3.15
CA GLN A 11 1.61 -12.27 -2.87
C GLN A 11 0.55 -12.65 -1.83
N PHE A 12 0.39 -11.85 -0.78
CA PHE A 12 -0.54 -12.12 0.31
C PHE A 12 -1.99 -11.86 -0.13
N GLU A 13 -2.22 -10.77 -0.84
CA GLU A 13 -3.54 -10.41 -1.37
C GLU A 13 -4.04 -11.50 -2.32
N LYS A 14 -3.17 -11.95 -3.25
CA LYS A 14 -3.47 -13.07 -4.15
C LYS A 14 -3.80 -14.35 -3.39
N MET A 15 -3.01 -14.69 -2.36
CA MET A 15 -3.25 -15.88 -1.54
C MET A 15 -4.62 -15.82 -0.84
N PHE A 16 -4.99 -14.69 -0.25
CA PHE A 16 -6.27 -14.55 0.44
C PHE A 16 -7.45 -14.45 -0.53
N SER A 17 -7.26 -13.79 -1.68
CA SER A 17 -8.25 -13.76 -2.76
C SER A 17 -8.59 -15.16 -3.27
N GLN A 18 -7.57 -16.01 -3.47
CA GLN A 18 -7.75 -17.43 -3.85
C GLN A 18 -8.50 -18.26 -2.80
N LYS A 19 -8.45 -17.86 -1.52
CA LYS A 19 -9.23 -18.48 -0.43
C LYS A 19 -10.67 -17.98 -0.37
N GLY A 20 -11.09 -17.11 -1.30
CA GLY A 20 -12.44 -16.56 -1.38
C GLY A 20 -12.66 -15.27 -0.57
N HIS A 21 -11.60 -14.67 -0.01
CA HIS A 21 -11.73 -13.37 0.64
C HIS A 21 -11.85 -12.26 -0.42
N THR A 22 -12.93 -11.49 -0.36
CA THR A 22 -13.24 -10.42 -1.33
C THR A 22 -12.92 -9.02 -0.83
N LEU A 23 -12.71 -8.86 0.49
CA LEU A 23 -12.35 -7.60 1.13
C LEU A 23 -10.98 -7.76 1.79
N ILE A 24 -9.96 -7.16 1.19
CA ILE A 24 -8.58 -7.19 1.68
C ILE A 24 -8.13 -5.75 1.87
N ALA A 25 -7.72 -5.40 3.10
CA ALA A 25 -7.27 -4.06 3.43
C ALA A 25 -5.74 -4.01 3.58
N GLY A 26 -5.09 -3.06 2.91
CA GLY A 26 -3.73 -2.64 3.23
C GLY A 26 -3.77 -1.62 4.38
N VAL A 27 -2.83 -1.73 5.32
CA VAL A 27 -2.75 -0.84 6.49
C VAL A 27 -1.34 -0.28 6.60
N ASP A 28 -1.22 1.02 6.88
CA ASP A 28 0.07 1.68 7.13
C ASP A 28 -0.08 2.80 8.18
N GLU A 29 1.02 3.14 8.84
CA GLU A 29 1.07 4.19 9.87
C GLU A 29 2.14 5.26 9.60
N VAL A 30 1.87 6.46 10.10
CA VAL A 30 2.81 7.59 10.06
C VAL A 30 2.92 8.19 11.45
N GLY A 31 4.10 8.70 11.78
CA GLY A 31 4.36 9.41 13.05
C GLY A 31 4.95 8.55 14.17
N ARG A 32 5.32 7.29 13.92
CA ARG A 32 5.96 6.45 14.96
C ARG A 32 7.29 7.02 15.48
N GLY A 33 7.99 7.81 14.67
CA GLY A 33 9.33 8.34 14.99
C GLY A 33 9.38 9.83 15.31
N CYS A 34 8.25 10.54 15.36
CA CYS A 34 8.27 11.98 15.66
C CYS A 34 8.41 12.24 17.17
N LEU A 35 9.07 13.35 17.52
CA LEU A 35 9.31 13.76 18.92
C LEU A 35 8.01 14.18 19.64
N ALA A 36 7.02 14.64 18.88
CA ALA A 36 5.70 15.04 19.35
C ALA A 36 4.68 14.87 18.21
N GLY A 37 3.40 14.82 18.58
CA GLY A 37 2.28 14.57 17.66
C GLY A 37 1.78 13.12 17.72
N PRO A 38 0.55 12.86 17.25
CA PRO A 38 -0.04 11.53 17.29
C PRO A 38 0.58 10.61 16.23
N VAL A 39 0.50 9.30 16.49
CA VAL A 39 0.64 8.29 15.43
C VAL A 39 -0.71 8.15 14.74
N VAL A 40 -0.71 8.17 13.42
CA VAL A 40 -1.93 8.03 12.60
C VAL A 40 -1.78 6.79 11.72
N ALA A 41 -2.81 5.96 11.66
CA ALA A 41 -2.87 4.79 10.79
C ALA A 41 -4.09 4.88 9.86
N ALA A 42 -3.97 4.30 8.67
CA ALA A 42 -5.04 4.23 7.68
C ALA A 42 -5.20 2.80 7.15
N ALA A 43 -6.41 2.43 6.77
CA ALA A 43 -6.73 1.16 6.14
C ALA A 43 -7.47 1.41 4.83
N VAL A 44 -7.04 0.76 3.75
CA VAL A 44 -7.61 0.93 2.41
C VAL A 44 -7.94 -0.43 1.81
N VAL A 45 -9.17 -0.61 1.35
CA VAL A 45 -9.60 -1.78 0.58
C VAL A 45 -9.69 -1.38 -0.89
N PHE A 46 -8.93 -2.05 -1.75
CA PHE A 46 -9.02 -1.84 -3.19
C PHE A 46 -10.07 -2.76 -3.84
N PRO A 47 -10.70 -2.32 -4.94
CA PRO A 47 -11.49 -3.20 -5.80
C PRO A 47 -10.63 -4.35 -6.36
N ALA A 48 -11.25 -5.50 -6.63
CA ALA A 48 -10.56 -6.61 -7.28
C ALA A 48 -10.05 -6.20 -8.68
N GLY A 49 -8.80 -6.54 -9.00
CA GLY A 49 -8.17 -6.20 -10.28
C GLY A 49 -7.70 -4.74 -10.39
N PHE A 50 -7.68 -3.99 -9.29
CA PHE A 50 -7.07 -2.67 -9.24
C PHE A 50 -5.56 -2.75 -9.50
N ASP A 51 -5.07 -2.01 -10.48
CA ASP A 51 -3.65 -1.95 -10.82
C ASP A 51 -3.03 -0.68 -10.21
N ALA A 52 -2.24 -0.86 -9.15
CA ALA A 52 -1.73 0.23 -8.32
C ALA A 52 -0.47 0.92 -8.89
N ILE A 53 -0.22 0.81 -10.20
CA ILE A 53 0.99 1.35 -10.88
C ILE A 53 1.21 2.83 -10.54
N GLU A 54 0.15 3.62 -10.41
CA GLU A 54 0.24 5.07 -10.16
C GLU A 54 0.46 5.44 -8.68
N ILE A 55 0.24 4.52 -7.74
CA ILE A 55 0.32 4.81 -6.28
C ILE A 55 1.74 4.60 -5.73
N ASN A 56 2.62 3.97 -6.50
CA ASN A 56 3.89 3.44 -6.02
C ASN A 56 4.92 4.51 -5.58
N ASP A 57 4.69 5.80 -5.85
CA ASP A 57 5.58 6.87 -5.40
C ASP A 57 4.85 8.12 -4.87
N SER A 58 3.95 7.91 -3.90
CA SER A 58 3.29 9.00 -3.14
C SER A 58 4.27 9.90 -2.38
N LYS A 59 5.56 9.52 -2.31
CA LYS A 59 6.66 10.29 -1.74
C LYS A 59 7.26 11.30 -2.72
N GLN A 60 6.99 11.19 -4.02
CA GLN A 60 7.33 12.19 -5.05
C GLN A 60 6.17 13.15 -5.39
N LEU A 61 4.99 12.95 -4.82
CA LEU A 61 3.86 13.86 -5.01
C LEU A 61 4.03 15.12 -4.14
N THR A 62 3.85 16.28 -4.76
CA THR A 62 3.77 17.55 -4.02
C THR A 62 2.57 17.52 -3.05
N PRO A 63 2.61 18.27 -1.93
CA PRO A 63 1.47 18.33 -1.00
C PRO A 63 0.14 18.61 -1.72
N PHE A 64 0.18 19.48 -2.74
CA PHE A 64 -0.96 19.82 -3.57
C PHE A 64 -1.58 18.62 -4.32
N LYS A 65 -0.77 17.65 -4.79
CA LYS A 65 -1.27 16.46 -5.50
C LYS A 65 -1.74 15.34 -4.56
N ARG A 66 -1.57 15.49 -3.24
CA ARG A 66 -2.05 14.51 -2.26
C ARG A 66 -3.49 14.80 -1.81
N ASP A 67 -3.90 16.07 -1.89
CA ASP A 67 -5.20 16.57 -1.42
C ASP A 67 -6.25 16.71 -2.55
N GLU A 68 -5.89 16.43 -3.81
CA GLU A 68 -6.82 16.26 -4.95
C GLU A 68 -7.27 14.80 -5.09
#